data_AF-A0AAJ2L6X2-F1
#
_entry.id   AF-A0AAJ2L6X2-F1
#
_cell.length_a   1.000
_cell.length_b   1.000
_cell.length_c   1.000
_cell.angle_alpha   90.00
_cell.angle_beta   90.00
_cell.angle_gamma   90.00
#
_symmetry.space_group_name_H-M   'P 1'
#
loop_
_entity.id
_entity.type
_entity.pdbx_description
1 polymer ?
#
loop_
_entity_poly.entity_id
_entity_poly.type
_entity_poly.pdbx_seq_one_letter_code
_entity_poly.pdbx_strand_id
1 'polypeptide(L)'
;MSKFSIRLSGKVSSTRIKLFKLAINQICPIDEFERAMRRDASLNFEIEKIYSTIEDSCNLVTLPKTVFRQLKLGKLPYQLYEAKSKRLRFYLFKLEKTGRVILIGGRKTDQKADFKYLHGLLKEIHSQGI
;
A
#
# COMPACT_ATOMS: atom_id res chain seq x y z
N MET A 1 -24.32 -2.50 1.26
CA MET A 1 -23.13 -1.66 1.51
C MET A 1 -21.99 -2.19 0.66
N SER A 2 -21.18 -1.32 0.03
CA SER A 2 -20.00 -1.79 -0.71
C SER A 2 -19.02 -2.48 0.25
N LYS A 3 -18.52 -3.67 -0.11
CA LYS A 3 -17.48 -4.39 0.65
C LYS A 3 -16.23 -3.54 0.77
N PHE A 4 -15.93 -2.74 -0.25
CA PHE A 4 -14.71 -1.98 -0.33
C PHE A 4 -14.96 -0.48 -0.35
N SER A 5 -14.04 0.25 0.28
CA SER A 5 -14.00 1.72 0.27
C SER A 5 -12.56 2.18 0.41
N ILE A 6 -12.29 3.44 0.08
CA ILE A 6 -10.99 4.07 0.29
C ILE A 6 -11.13 5.24 1.27
N ARG A 7 -10.15 5.41 2.15
CA ARG A 7 -10.12 6.49 3.14
C ARG A 7 -8.87 7.32 2.94
N LEU A 8 -9.00 8.64 2.98
CA LEU A 8 -7.83 9.54 2.87
C LEU A 8 -6.85 9.24 4.02
N SER A 9 -5.57 9.12 3.69
CA SER A 9 -4.53 8.86 4.68
C SER A 9 -4.01 10.16 5.27
N GLY A 10 -4.06 10.30 6.60
CA GLY A 10 -3.38 11.39 7.32
C GLY A 10 -1.92 11.11 7.66
N LYS A 11 -1.29 10.13 7.00
CA LYS A 11 0.08 9.67 7.29
C LYS A 11 1.17 10.43 6.52
N VAL A 12 0.78 11.27 5.57
CA VAL A 12 1.68 12.07 4.74
C VAL A 12 1.14 13.51 4.67
N SER A 13 2.01 14.46 4.33
CA SER A 13 1.63 15.86 4.13
C SER A 13 0.68 16.02 2.94
N SER A 14 0.28 17.26 2.66
CA SER A 14 -0.34 17.58 1.37
C SER A 14 0.64 17.29 0.22
N THR A 15 0.30 16.31 -0.62
CA THR A 15 1.11 15.86 -1.76
C THR A 15 0.40 16.10 -3.09
N ARG A 16 1.16 16.06 -4.20
CA ARG A 16 0.60 16.20 -5.55
C ARG A 16 -0.40 15.09 -5.91
N ILE A 17 -0.13 13.87 -5.47
CA ILE A 17 -1.02 12.71 -5.61
C ILE A 17 -1.51 12.29 -4.23
N LYS A 18 -2.82 12.38 -3.99
CA LYS A 18 -3.41 11.98 -2.71
C LYS A 18 -3.12 10.51 -2.37
N LEU A 19 -2.84 10.27 -1.09
CA LEU A 19 -2.67 8.93 -0.54
C LEU A 19 -3.93 8.49 0.19
N PHE A 20 -4.43 7.32 -0.15
CA PHE A 20 -5.56 6.68 0.51
C PHE A 20 -5.15 5.34 1.10
N LYS A 21 -6.03 4.77 1.92
CA LYS A 21 -5.94 3.42 2.46
C LYS A 21 -7.20 2.65 2.09
N LEU A 22 -7.05 1.39 1.70
CA LEU A 22 -8.18 0.49 1.46
C LEU A 22 -8.85 0.14 2.79
N ALA A 23 -10.17 0.12 2.79
CA ALA A 23 -10.99 -0.46 3.84
C ALA A 23 -11.86 -1.58 3.25
N ILE A 24 -11.82 -2.74 3.88
CA ILE A 24 -12.59 -3.95 3.54
C ILE A 24 -13.56 -4.18 4.70
N ASN A 25 -14.87 -4.15 4.44
CA ASN A 25 -15.90 -4.24 5.48
C ASN A 25 -15.64 -3.27 6.64
N GLN A 26 -15.30 -2.02 6.32
CA GLN A 26 -14.93 -0.96 7.26
C GLN A 26 -13.61 -1.14 8.04
N ILE A 27 -12.92 -2.27 7.87
CA ILE A 27 -11.63 -2.57 8.47
C ILE A 27 -10.51 -2.13 7.52
N CYS A 28 -9.50 -1.43 8.02
CA CYS A 28 -8.36 -0.97 7.23
C CYS A 28 -7.16 -1.91 7.47
N PRO A 29 -6.82 -2.80 6.53
CA PRO A 29 -5.81 -3.84 6.77
C PRO A 29 -4.43 -3.28 7.11
N ILE A 30 -4.06 -2.13 6.53
CA ILE A 30 -2.78 -1.48 6.85
C ILE A 30 -2.75 -0.94 8.27
N ASP A 31 -3.86 -0.43 8.80
CA ASP A 31 -3.92 0.08 10.18
C ASP A 31 -3.78 -1.07 11.20
N GLU A 32 -4.37 -2.23 10.91
CA GLU A 32 -4.20 -3.44 11.73
C GLU A 32 -2.75 -3.95 11.69
N PHE A 33 -2.16 -3.99 10.49
CA PHE A 33 -0.76 -4.37 10.32
C PHE A 33 0.19 -3.45 11.09
N GLU A 34 0.00 -2.13 10.97
CA GLU A 34 0.79 -1.17 11.73
C GLU A 34 0.63 -1.40 13.23
N ARG A 35 -0.60 -1.51 13.74
CA ARG A 35 -0.84 -1.73 15.18
C ARG A 35 -0.10 -2.96 15.71
N ALA A 36 0.00 -4.02 14.91
CA ALA A 36 0.76 -5.22 15.27
C ALA A 36 2.27 -4.96 15.25
N MET A 37 2.80 -4.28 14.22
CA MET A 37 4.24 -4.07 14.05
C MET A 37 4.81 -3.00 14.99
N ARG A 38 4.03 -1.96 15.33
CA ARG A 38 4.47 -0.84 16.19
C ARG A 38 4.76 -1.25 17.64
N ARG A 39 4.45 -2.49 18.03
CA ARG A 39 4.88 -3.08 19.31
C ARG A 39 6.40 -3.24 19.40
N ASP A 40 7.09 -3.29 18.26
CA ASP A 40 8.55 -3.30 18.16
C ASP A 40 9.05 -1.93 17.68
N ALA A 41 9.82 -1.24 18.53
CA ALA A 41 10.35 0.09 18.24
C ALA A 41 11.19 0.14 16.95
N SER A 42 11.91 -0.94 16.64
CA SER A 42 12.75 -1.03 15.45
C SER A 42 11.93 -1.10 14.15
N LEU A 43 10.71 -1.67 14.22
CA LEU A 43 9.78 -1.72 13.09
C LEU A 43 9.03 -0.39 12.91
N ASN A 44 8.87 0.37 13.99
CA ASN A 44 8.30 1.71 13.95
C ASN A 44 9.08 2.62 12.98
N PHE A 45 10.41 2.65 13.10
CA PHE A 45 11.27 3.39 12.18
C PHE A 45 11.15 2.92 10.73
N GLU A 46 10.95 1.62 10.51
CA GLU A 46 10.76 1.09 9.16
C GLU A 46 9.43 1.52 8.54
N ILE A 47 8.36 1.61 9.33
CA ILE A 47 7.06 2.12 8.91
C ILE A 47 7.18 3.59 8.50
N GLU A 48 7.78 4.44 9.34
CA GLU A 48 7.95 5.87 9.03
C GLU A 48 8.80 6.07 7.76
N LYS A 49 9.87 5.28 7.58
CA LYS A 49 10.69 5.33 6.37
C LYS A 49 9.90 4.92 5.11
N ILE A 50 9.00 3.95 5.23
CA ILE A 50 8.11 3.56 4.14
C ILE A 50 7.14 4.70 3.81
N TYR A 51 6.56 5.36 4.82
CA TYR A 51 5.67 6.50 4.59
C TYR A 51 6.37 7.68 3.92
N SER A 52 7.58 8.03 4.36
CA SER A 52 8.41 9.03 3.68
C SER A 52 8.68 8.65 2.22
N THR A 53 8.98 7.38 1.94
CA THR A 53 9.16 6.91 0.55
C THR A 53 7.87 7.00 -0.28
N ILE A 54 6.72 6.71 0.34
CA ILE A 54 5.41 6.83 -0.33
C ILE A 54 5.08 8.30 -0.59
N GLU A 55 5.37 9.19 0.35
CA GLU A 55 5.19 10.63 0.22
C GLU A 55 6.00 11.21 -0.94
N ASP A 56 7.29 10.87 -1.03
CA ASP A 56 8.16 11.22 -2.15
C ASP A 56 7.56 10.72 -3.48
N SER A 57 7.06 9.48 -3.49
CA SER A 57 6.39 8.88 -4.65
C SER A 57 5.09 9.59 -5.03
N CYS A 58 4.38 10.15 -4.05
CA CYS A 58 3.18 10.97 -4.25
C CYS A 58 3.53 12.37 -4.75
N ASN A 59 4.73 12.87 -4.45
CA ASN A 59 5.28 14.13 -4.94
C ASN A 59 6.03 13.99 -6.28
N LEU A 60 5.93 12.84 -6.94
CA LEU A 60 6.55 12.54 -8.23
C LEU A 60 8.09 12.53 -8.20
N VAL A 61 8.69 12.30 -7.02
CA VAL A 61 10.13 12.12 -6.90
C VAL A 61 10.55 10.78 -7.52
N THR A 62 11.64 10.79 -8.29
CA THR A 62 12.23 9.57 -8.83
C THR A 62 12.92 8.79 -7.71
N LEU A 63 12.42 7.58 -7.45
CA LEU A 63 12.90 6.73 -6.36
C LEU A 63 13.65 5.51 -6.89
N PRO A 64 14.72 5.06 -6.21
CA PRO A 64 15.39 3.81 -6.54
C PRO A 64 14.46 2.60 -6.46
N LYS A 65 14.61 1.67 -7.42
CA LYS A 65 13.86 0.38 -7.43
C LYS A 65 14.09 -0.45 -6.16
N THR A 66 15.15 -0.18 -5.41
CA THR A 66 15.48 -0.83 -4.14
C THR A 66 14.54 -0.43 -3.00
N VAL A 67 13.94 0.78 -3.05
CA VAL A 67 13.02 1.30 -2.03
C VAL A 67 11.59 1.43 -2.51
N PHE A 68 11.37 1.73 -3.80
CA PHE A 68 10.05 1.83 -4.40
C PHE A 68 10.08 1.24 -5.80
N ARG A 69 9.26 0.22 -6.07
CA ARG A 69 9.21 -0.41 -7.41
C ARG A 69 7.80 -0.70 -7.86
N GLN A 70 7.57 -0.64 -9.17
CA GLN A 70 6.35 -1.16 -9.77
C GLN A 70 6.40 -2.70 -9.79
N LEU A 71 5.30 -3.33 -9.40
CA LEU A 71 5.11 -4.78 -9.47
C LEU A 71 4.39 -5.17 -10.77
N LYS A 72 4.76 -6.31 -11.34
CA LYS A 72 4.06 -6.93 -12.47
C LYS A 72 3.30 -8.15 -11.98
N LEU A 73 2.10 -7.93 -11.43
CA LEU A 73 1.23 -8.97 -10.87
C LEU A 73 0.06 -9.24 -11.82
N GLY A 74 0.22 -10.24 -12.69
CA GLY A 74 -0.82 -10.70 -13.62
C GLY A 74 -1.22 -9.65 -14.68
N LYS A 75 -2.34 -9.92 -15.37
CA LYS A 75 -2.94 -9.03 -16.40
C LYS A 75 -4.00 -8.10 -15.82
N LEU A 76 -3.80 -7.60 -14.61
CA LEU A 76 -4.75 -6.67 -13.98
C LEU A 76 -4.50 -5.25 -14.51
N PRO A 77 -5.55 -4.41 -14.67
CA PRO A 77 -5.42 -3.06 -15.25
C PRO A 77 -4.75 -2.05 -14.30
N TYR A 78 -4.44 -2.44 -13.06
CA TYR A 78 -3.88 -1.55 -12.05
C TYR A 78 -2.36 -1.51 -12.10
N GLN A 79 -1.79 -0.32 -11.93
CA GLN A 79 -0.36 -0.18 -11.66
C GLN A 79 -0.11 -0.44 -10.17
N LEU A 80 0.48 -1.59 -9.84
CA LEU A 80 0.87 -1.93 -8.47
C LEU A 80 2.28 -1.48 -8.17
N TYR A 81 2.51 -1.11 -6.92
CA TYR A 81 3.79 -0.69 -6.39
C TYR A 81 4.07 -1.36 -5.05
N GLU A 82 5.36 -1.51 -4.75
CA GLU A 82 5.88 -1.95 -3.47
C GLU A 82 6.84 -0.88 -2.92
N ALA A 83 6.51 -0.35 -1.75
CA ALA A 83 7.38 0.49 -0.94
C ALA A 83 8.07 -0.37 0.13
N LYS A 84 9.37 -0.15 0.36
CA LYS A 84 10.23 -1.09 1.09
C LYS A 84 11.09 -0.38 2.12
N SER A 85 11.15 -0.96 3.31
CA SER A 85 12.23 -0.70 4.28
C SER A 85 12.59 -2.00 4.95
N LYS A 86 13.89 -2.37 4.95
CA LYS A 86 14.46 -3.58 5.56
C LYS A 86 13.49 -4.79 5.56
N ARG A 87 12.76 -5.00 6.66
CA ARG A 87 11.87 -6.15 6.94
C ARG A 87 10.43 -5.92 6.48
N LEU A 88 9.97 -4.70 6.27
CA LEU A 88 8.57 -4.36 5.97
C LEU A 88 8.33 -3.95 4.50
N ARG A 89 7.15 -4.27 3.98
CA ARG A 89 6.71 -3.99 2.62
C ARG A 89 5.29 -3.45 2.63
N PHE A 90 5.05 -2.30 2.01
CA PHE A 90 3.70 -1.79 1.81
C PHE A 90 3.35 -1.89 0.33
N TYR A 91 2.15 -2.37 0.06
CA TYR A 91 1.66 -2.59 -1.29
C TYR A 91 0.61 -1.56 -1.63
N LEU A 92 0.82 -0.87 -2.75
CA LEU A 92 -0.05 0.20 -3.20
C LEU A 92 -0.48 -0.07 -4.63
N PHE A 93 -1.64 0.43 -5.00
CA PHE A 93 -1.98 0.60 -6.41
C PHE A 93 -2.26 2.06 -6.76
N LYS A 94 -2.15 2.40 -8.04
CA LYS A 94 -2.62 3.67 -8.57
C LYS A 94 -4.06 3.49 -9.03
N LEU A 95 -4.94 4.31 -8.47
CA LEU A 95 -6.30 4.47 -8.96
C LEU A 95 -6.33 5.72 -9.85
N GLU A 96 -6.68 5.54 -11.12
CA GLU A 96 -6.65 6.62 -12.10
C GLU A 96 -7.49 7.82 -11.67
N LYS A 97 -6.97 9.03 -11.90
CA LYS A 97 -7.60 10.31 -11.53
C LYS A 97 -7.90 10.53 -10.03
N THR A 98 -7.62 9.54 -9.17
CA THR A 98 -7.90 9.61 -7.73
C THR A 98 -6.63 9.73 -6.90
N GLY A 99 -5.69 8.78 -7.03
CA GLY A 99 -4.48 8.79 -6.22
C GLY A 99 -3.79 7.44 -6.09
N ARG A 100 -2.96 7.31 -5.06
CA ARG A 100 -2.39 6.03 -4.64
C ARG A 100 -3.17 5.50 -3.46
N VAL A 101 -3.39 4.19 -3.41
CA VAL A 101 -4.09 3.54 -2.29
C VAL A 101 -3.23 2.43 -1.74
N ILE A 102 -2.98 2.46 -0.43
CA ILE A 102 -2.33 1.35 0.28
C ILE A 102 -3.35 0.24 0.49
N LEU A 103 -3.01 -0.96 0.03
CA LEU A 103 -3.85 -2.14 0.11
C LEU A 103 -3.58 -2.89 1.42
N ILE A 104 -2.34 -3.32 1.63
CA ILE A 104 -1.88 -4.06 2.81
C ILE A 104 -0.42 -3.72 3.13
N GLY A 105 -0.01 -4.05 4.35
CA GLY A 105 1.39 -4.17 4.76
C GLY A 105 1.75 -5.63 5.01
N GLY A 106 3.02 -5.98 4.84
CA GLY A 106 3.54 -7.33 5.04
C GLY A 106 5.01 -7.34 5.41
N ARG A 107 5.52 -8.50 5.83
CA ARG A 107 6.96 -8.70 6.07
C ARG A 107 7.62 -9.27 4.83
N LYS A 108 8.91 -8.99 4.66
CA LYS A 108 9.72 -9.51 3.54
C LYS A 108 9.65 -11.04 3.45
N THR A 109 9.58 -11.73 4.60
CA THR A 109 9.48 -13.19 4.68
C THR A 109 8.18 -13.72 4.10
N ASP A 110 7.12 -12.92 4.14
CA ASP A 110 5.74 -13.32 3.80
C ASP A 110 5.37 -12.87 2.38
N GLN A 111 6.29 -12.24 1.66
CA GLN A 111 6.06 -11.60 0.35
C GLN A 111 5.39 -12.53 -0.68
N LYS A 112 5.71 -13.83 -0.68
CA LYS A 112 5.06 -14.79 -1.59
C LYS A 112 3.57 -14.96 -1.26
N ALA A 113 3.24 -15.02 0.03
CA ALA A 113 1.86 -15.10 0.49
C ALA A 113 1.11 -13.79 0.22
N ASP A 114 1.76 -12.65 0.47
CA ASP A 114 1.22 -11.32 0.18
C ASP A 114 0.85 -11.18 -1.31
N PHE A 115 1.71 -11.65 -2.21
CA PHE A 115 1.44 -11.62 -3.66
C PHE A 115 0.24 -12.48 -4.05
N LYS A 116 0.11 -13.68 -3.48
CA LYS A 116 -1.06 -14.54 -3.72
C LYS A 116 -2.34 -13.87 -3.23
N TYR A 117 -2.31 -13.28 -2.03
CA TYR A 117 -3.44 -12.55 -1.47
C TYR A 117 -3.80 -11.32 -2.30
N LEU A 118 -2.83 -10.48 -2.66
CA LEU A 118 -3.03 -9.27 -3.48
C LEU A 118 -3.67 -9.60 -4.83
N HIS A 119 -3.24 -10.68 -5.48
CA HIS A 119 -3.81 -11.09 -6.75
C HIS A 119 -5.30 -11.46 -6.62
N GLY A 120 -5.69 -12.16 -5.54
CA GLY A 120 -7.09 -12.44 -5.24
C GLY A 120 -7.88 -11.16 -4.90
N LEU A 121 -7.33 -10.33 -4.02
CA LEU A 121 -7.94 -9.07 -3.59
C LEU A 121 -8.22 -8.14 -4.78
N LEU A 122 -7.26 -7.97 -5.68
CA LEU A 122 -7.42 -7.07 -6.83
C LEU A 122 -8.43 -7.57 -7.85
N LYS A 123 -8.57 -8.90 -8.02
CA LYS A 123 -9.66 -9.46 -8.85
C LYS A 123 -11.02 -9.13 -8.25
N GLU A 124 -11.14 -9.22 -6.94
CA GLU A 124 -12.38 -8.91 -6.24
C GLU A 124 -12.71 -7.41 -6.27
N ILE A 125 -11.70 -6.55 -6.07
CA ILE A 125 -11.84 -5.10 -6.23
C ILE A 125 -12.30 -4.76 -7.65
N HIS A 126 -11.69 -5.39 -8.66
CA HIS A 126 -12.05 -5.17 -10.05
C HIS A 126 -13.49 -5.59 -10.36
N SER A 127 -13.95 -6.72 -9.81
CA SER A 127 -15.31 -7.21 -10.07
C SER A 127 -16.39 -6.42 -9.35
N GLN A 128 -16.08 -5.76 -8.24
CA GLN A 128 -17.05 -4.99 -7.45
C GLN A 128 -17.06 -3.48 -7.78
N GLY A 129 -16.01 -2.99 -8.44
CA GLY A 129 -15.88 -1.57 -8.80
C GLY A 129 -15.55 -0.70 -7.58
N ILE A 130 -14.27 -0.30 -7.49
CA ILE A 130 -13.80 0.81 -6.63
C ILE A 130 -13.30 1.93 -7.53
#